data_AF-N9EC12-F1
#
_entry.id   AF-N9EC12-F1
#
_cell.length_a   1.000
_cell.length_b   1.000
_cell.length_c   1.000
_cell.angle_alpha   90.00
_cell.angle_beta   90.00
_cell.angle_gamma   90.00
#
_symmetry.space_group_name_H-M   'P 1'
#
loop_
_entity.id
_entity.type
_entity.pdbx_description
1 polymer ?
#
loop_
_entity_poly.entity_id
_entity_poly.type
_entity_poly.pdbx_seq_one_letter_code
_entity_poly.pdbx_strand_id
1 'polypeptide(L)'
;MKFNFSFDLAIITSLIAIFLFVSGQSYLGGLLRPFYVDPVVLNFSVQDKIYWGFLKALSPLIAIFLTGIGLYVLRYVYVSLDLDQTIVDFLRRKIKFRFKHEVKPHNSSQIDELEKNYTTFTLYVSLIIGCSVVIFTSILDTQEKGKKNGMDILANINELPLVKITGSETDLKQYRILCGSALCAVIDEKKNVSMVEPKNVVYLSSNFDKKTS
;
A
#
# COMPACT_ATOMS: atom_id res chain seq x y z
N MET A 1 11.03 -10.43 -24.10
CA MET A 1 11.82 -9.19 -23.98
C MET A 1 13.14 -9.53 -23.29
N LYS A 2 14.28 -9.00 -23.76
CA LYS A 2 15.56 -9.09 -23.03
C LYS A 2 15.43 -8.22 -21.78
N PHE A 3 15.66 -8.81 -20.61
CA PHE A 3 15.66 -8.09 -19.35
C PHE A 3 16.86 -7.13 -19.35
N ASN A 4 16.60 -5.84 -19.46
CA ASN A 4 17.64 -4.82 -19.34
C ASN A 4 17.67 -4.46 -17.87
N PHE A 5 18.51 -5.18 -17.11
CA PHE A 5 18.55 -5.15 -15.65
C PHE A 5 18.48 -3.73 -15.05
N SER A 6 19.17 -2.76 -15.64
CA SER A 6 19.16 -1.38 -15.17
C SER A 6 17.83 -0.64 -15.41
N PHE A 7 17.22 -0.79 -16.58
CA PHE A 7 15.98 -0.10 -16.94
C PHE A 7 14.78 -0.71 -16.21
N ASP A 8 14.70 -2.04 -16.19
CA ASP A 8 13.60 -2.76 -15.55
C ASP A 8 13.61 -2.56 -14.02
N LEU A 9 14.80 -2.50 -13.41
CA LEU A 9 14.95 -2.20 -11.98
C LEU A 9 14.55 -0.75 -11.66
N ALA A 10 14.87 0.22 -12.53
CA ALA A 10 14.45 1.61 -12.35
C ALA A 10 12.93 1.78 -12.39
N ILE A 11 12.24 1.04 -13.27
CA ILE A 11 10.77 1.03 -13.32
C ILE A 11 10.18 0.45 -12.04
N ILE A 12 10.67 -0.72 -11.61
CA ILE A 12 10.17 -1.40 -10.41
C ILE A 12 10.36 -0.52 -9.17
N THR A 13 11.54 0.06 -8.99
CA THR A 13 11.84 0.95 -7.86
C THR A 13 10.98 2.21 -7.87
N SER A 14 10.73 2.78 -9.06
CA SER A 14 9.83 3.93 -9.21
C SER A 14 8.39 3.59 -8.83
N LEU A 15 7.87 2.44 -9.26
CA LEU A 15 6.52 1.98 -8.92
C LEU A 15 6.36 1.75 -7.40
N ILE A 16 7.38 1.14 -6.76
CA ILE A 16 7.40 0.96 -5.31
C ILE A 16 7.40 2.33 -4.62
N ALA A 17 8.24 3.27 -5.05
CA ALA A 17 8.30 4.60 -4.46
C ALA A 17 6.96 5.34 -4.57
N ILE A 18 6.28 5.26 -5.72
CA ILE A 18 4.95 5.84 -5.93
C ILE A 18 3.93 5.20 -4.97
N PHE A 19 3.91 3.87 -4.87
CA PHE A 19 3.01 3.15 -3.97
C PHE A 19 3.22 3.55 -2.51
N LEU A 20 4.48 3.61 -2.06
CA LEU A 20 4.83 4.03 -0.70
C LEU A 20 4.43 5.50 -0.46
N PHE A 21 4.71 6.39 -1.41
CA PHE A 21 4.32 7.80 -1.31
C PHE A 21 2.80 7.97 -1.15
N VAL A 22 2.01 7.30 -2.00
CA VAL A 22 0.54 7.38 -1.94
C VAL A 22 0.01 6.77 -0.65
N SER A 23 0.56 5.64 -0.21
CA SER A 23 0.17 5.00 1.04
C SER A 23 0.48 5.88 2.26
N GLY A 24 1.65 6.52 2.30
CA GLY A 24 2.02 7.45 3.35
C GLY A 24 1.14 8.70 3.38
N GLN A 25 0.82 9.26 2.22
CA GLN A 25 -0.13 10.37 2.09
C GLN A 25 -1.53 9.98 2.57
N SER A 26 -2.00 8.80 2.20
CA SER A 26 -3.29 8.25 2.64
C SER A 26 -3.32 8.06 4.17
N TYR A 27 -2.25 7.51 4.75
CA TYR A 27 -2.12 7.35 6.19
C TYR A 27 -2.15 8.69 6.93
N LEU A 28 -1.32 9.66 6.49
CA LEU A 28 -1.23 10.98 7.11
C LEU A 28 -2.55 11.75 7.01
N GLY A 29 -3.20 11.67 5.85
CA GLY A 29 -4.54 12.24 5.66
C GLY A 29 -5.58 11.57 6.57
N GLY A 30 -5.55 10.26 6.72
CA GLY A 30 -6.39 9.54 7.68
C GLY A 30 -6.13 9.98 9.12
N LEU A 31 -4.86 10.05 9.53
CA LEU A 31 -4.41 10.39 10.88
C LEU A 31 -4.81 11.81 11.32
N LEU A 32 -4.70 12.78 10.41
CA LEU A 32 -4.97 14.19 10.71
C LEU A 32 -6.45 14.57 10.58
N ARG A 33 -7.25 13.75 9.88
CA ARG A 33 -8.67 14.01 9.65
C ARG A 33 -9.51 14.20 10.93
N PRO A 34 -9.34 13.42 12.02
CA PRO A 34 -10.03 13.66 13.29
C PRO A 34 -9.75 15.04 13.92
N PHE A 35 -8.60 15.64 13.59
CA PHE A 35 -8.17 16.94 14.08
C PHE A 35 -8.59 18.09 13.14
N TYR A 36 -9.30 17.79 12.04
CA TYR A 36 -9.64 18.76 10.98
C TYR A 36 -8.41 19.47 10.39
N VAL A 37 -7.26 18.78 10.38
CA VAL A 37 -6.01 19.29 9.82
C VAL A 37 -5.74 18.61 8.48
N ASP A 38 -5.41 19.40 7.47
CA ASP A 38 -5.00 18.88 6.17
C ASP A 38 -3.48 18.63 6.14
N PRO A 39 -3.01 17.42 5.78
CA PRO A 39 -1.58 17.13 5.63
C PRO A 39 -0.86 18.05 4.62
N VAL A 40 -1.56 18.64 3.66
CA VAL A 40 -0.98 19.60 2.70
C VAL A 40 -0.48 20.84 3.42
N VAL A 41 -1.19 21.31 4.44
CA VAL A 41 -0.84 22.53 5.19
C VAL A 41 0.43 22.32 6.02
N LEU A 42 0.67 21.11 6.53
CA LEU A 42 1.90 20.78 7.27
C LEU A 42 3.12 20.72 6.34
N ASN A 43 2.91 20.56 5.03
CA ASN A 43 3.94 20.46 4.00
C ASN A 43 4.97 19.36 4.31
N PHE A 44 4.50 18.12 4.50
CA PHE A 44 5.42 16.97 4.68
C PHE A 44 6.33 16.79 3.46
N SER A 45 7.61 16.51 3.71
CA SER A 45 8.55 16.24 2.63
C SER A 45 8.18 14.95 1.89
N VAL A 46 8.66 14.80 0.65
CA VAL A 46 8.47 13.55 -0.11
C VAL A 46 9.10 12.37 0.64
N GLN A 47 10.25 12.58 1.29
CA GLN A 47 10.95 11.57 2.08
C GLN A 47 10.11 11.10 3.27
N ASP A 48 9.49 12.02 4.01
CA ASP A 48 8.62 11.69 5.15
C ASP A 48 7.42 10.86 4.71
N LYS A 49 6.80 11.23 3.58
CA LYS A 49 5.65 10.51 3.03
C LYS A 49 6.03 9.08 2.63
N ILE A 50 7.16 8.90 1.95
CA ILE A 50 7.66 7.56 1.60
C ILE A 50 7.99 6.76 2.86
N TYR A 51 8.56 7.39 3.89
CA TYR A 51 8.90 6.73 5.15
C TYR A 51 7.66 6.25 5.91
N TRP A 52 6.65 7.11 6.05
CA TRP A 52 5.36 6.70 6.64
C TRP A 52 4.68 5.60 5.83
N GLY A 53 4.74 5.72 4.50
CA GLY A 53 4.28 4.68 3.59
C GLY A 53 5.00 3.35 3.81
N PHE A 54 6.32 3.37 3.93
CA PHE A 54 7.12 2.18 4.21
C PHE A 54 6.70 1.53 5.53
N LEU A 55 6.58 2.30 6.62
CA LEU A 55 6.22 1.75 7.93
C LEU A 55 4.81 1.16 7.98
N LYS A 56 3.85 1.73 7.23
CA LYS A 56 2.43 1.36 7.33
C LYS A 56 1.95 0.43 6.21
N ALA A 57 2.61 0.46 5.05
CA ALA A 57 2.28 -0.35 3.89
C ALA A 57 3.30 -1.46 3.60
N LEU A 58 4.22 -1.78 4.51
CA LEU A 58 5.16 -2.90 4.33
C LEU A 58 4.43 -4.24 4.18
N SER A 59 3.44 -4.51 5.04
CA SER A 59 2.65 -5.74 4.99
C SER A 59 1.93 -5.94 3.65
N PRO A 60 1.17 -4.96 3.11
CA PRO A 60 0.57 -5.10 1.79
C PRO A 60 1.61 -5.14 0.67
N LEU A 61 2.75 -4.45 0.79
CA LEU A 61 3.84 -4.57 -0.18
C LEU A 61 4.35 -6.02 -0.28
N ILE A 62 4.57 -6.68 0.87
CA ILE A 62 4.94 -8.10 0.93
C ILE A 62 3.84 -8.97 0.32
N ALA A 63 2.57 -8.67 0.63
CA ALA A 63 1.44 -9.41 0.06
C ALA A 63 1.41 -9.33 -1.48
N ILE A 64 1.67 -8.15 -2.07
CA ILE A 64 1.76 -7.97 -3.53
C ILE A 64 2.85 -8.87 -4.13
N PHE A 65 4.05 -8.90 -3.52
CA PHE A 65 5.14 -9.77 -3.97
C PHE A 65 4.78 -11.25 -3.84
N LEU A 66 4.18 -11.66 -2.72
CA LEU A 66 3.73 -13.04 -2.50
C LEU A 66 2.63 -13.45 -3.50
N THR A 67 1.68 -12.56 -3.81
CA THR A 67 0.66 -12.83 -4.84
C THR A 67 1.30 -13.02 -6.21
N GLY A 68 2.28 -12.17 -6.57
CA GLY A 68 3.03 -12.32 -7.81
C GLY A 68 3.77 -13.65 -7.92
N ILE A 69 4.50 -14.04 -6.86
CA ILE A 69 5.20 -15.34 -6.78
C ILE A 69 4.19 -16.50 -6.83
N GLY A 70 3.10 -16.40 -6.07
CA GLY A 70 2.05 -17.41 -6.01
C GLY A 70 1.40 -17.67 -7.38
N LEU A 71 1.08 -16.61 -8.12
CA LEU A 71 0.54 -16.73 -9.48
C LEU A 71 1.57 -17.32 -10.46
N TYR A 72 2.86 -16.97 -10.31
CA TYR A 72 3.92 -17.57 -11.10
C TYR A 72 4.05 -19.08 -10.85
N VAL A 73 4.03 -19.49 -9.58
CA VAL A 73 4.06 -20.91 -9.18
C VAL A 73 2.79 -21.62 -9.66
N LEU A 74 1.61 -21.01 -9.53
CA LEU A 74 0.35 -21.57 -10.01
C LEU A 74 0.42 -21.84 -11.52
N ARG A 75 0.96 -20.90 -12.30
CA ARG A 75 1.21 -21.10 -13.74
C ARG A 75 2.17 -22.25 -13.98
N TYR A 76 3.28 -22.30 -13.25
CA TYR A 76 4.26 -23.37 -13.39
C TYR A 76 3.64 -24.75 -13.15
N VAL A 77 2.80 -24.87 -12.11
CA VAL A 77 2.05 -26.10 -11.80
C VAL A 77 1.02 -26.39 -12.90
N TYR A 78 0.28 -25.39 -13.37
CA TYR A 78 -0.70 -25.52 -14.44
C TYR A 78 -0.09 -26.10 -15.72
N VAL A 79 1.06 -25.57 -16.13
CA VAL A 79 1.79 -26.01 -17.31
C VAL A 79 2.47 -27.36 -17.08
N SER A 80 3.09 -27.58 -15.91
CA SER A 80 3.84 -28.82 -15.64
C SER A 80 2.95 -30.05 -15.46
N LEU A 81 1.69 -29.85 -15.08
CA LEU A 81 0.73 -30.94 -14.89
C LEU A 81 -0.17 -31.18 -16.12
N ASP A 82 0.06 -30.49 -17.24
CA ASP A 82 -0.80 -30.52 -18.43
C ASP A 82 -2.30 -30.45 -18.06
N LEU A 83 -2.63 -29.56 -17.12
CA LEU A 83 -3.99 -29.44 -16.57
C LEU A 83 -5.00 -29.09 -17.66
N ASP A 84 -4.58 -28.38 -18.72
CA ASP A 84 -5.37 -28.18 -19.94
C ASP A 84 -5.86 -29.51 -20.52
N GLN A 85 -4.96 -30.48 -20.75
CA GLN A 85 -5.34 -31.79 -21.29
C GLN A 85 -6.22 -32.56 -20.32
N THR A 86 -5.94 -32.47 -19.01
CA THR A 86 -6.73 -33.16 -17.99
C THR A 86 -8.16 -32.61 -17.90
N ILE A 87 -8.34 -31.29 -18.00
CA ILE A 87 -9.64 -30.62 -17.99
C ILE A 87 -10.40 -30.94 -19.29
N VAL A 88 -9.72 -30.89 -20.45
CA VAL A 88 -10.29 -31.27 -21.74
C VAL A 88 -10.73 -32.73 -21.73
N ASP A 89 -9.93 -33.64 -21.19
CA ASP A 89 -10.26 -35.07 -21.07
C ASP A 89 -11.40 -35.32 -20.08
N PHE A 90 -11.48 -34.55 -19.00
CA PHE A 90 -12.59 -34.61 -18.05
C PHE A 90 -13.90 -34.12 -18.68
N LEU A 91 -13.85 -32.99 -19.41
CA LEU A 91 -14.99 -32.45 -20.15
C LEU A 91 -15.42 -33.39 -21.27
N ARG A 92 -14.48 -33.97 -22.02
CA ARG A 92 -14.73 -34.96 -23.08
C ARG A 92 -15.31 -36.28 -22.52
N ARG A 93 -14.97 -36.66 -21.29
CA ARG A 93 -15.60 -37.79 -20.60
C ARG A 93 -17.03 -37.49 -20.16
N LYS A 94 -17.31 -36.27 -19.70
CA LYS A 94 -18.66 -35.86 -19.25
C LYS A 94 -19.60 -35.54 -20.40
N ILE A 95 -19.09 -34.95 -21.47
CA ILE A 95 -19.86 -34.55 -22.64
C ILE A 95 -19.58 -35.62 -23.72
N LYS A 96 -20.58 -36.44 -24.10
CA LYS A 96 -20.45 -37.50 -25.13
C LYS A 96 -20.19 -36.91 -26.53
N PHE A 97 -19.09 -36.21 -26.76
CA PHE A 97 -18.61 -35.86 -28.10
C PHE A 97 -17.67 -36.97 -28.57
N ARG A 98 -18.22 -38.03 -29.18
CA ARG A 98 -17.43 -39.02 -29.91
C ARG A 98 -17.46 -38.70 -31.40
N PHE A 99 -16.45 -38.00 -31.89
CA PHE A 99 -16.07 -38.13 -33.30
C PHE A 99 -15.09 -39.30 -33.42
N LYS A 100 -15.40 -40.25 -34.31
CA LYS A 100 -14.68 -41.53 -34.46
C LYS A 100 -13.26 -41.36 -35.02
N HIS A 101 -12.96 -40.20 -35.59
CA HIS A 101 -11.66 -39.79 -36.09
C HIS A 101 -11.45 -38.32 -35.73
N GLU A 102 -10.46 -38.04 -34.89
CA GLU A 102 -9.94 -36.68 -34.76
C GLU A 102 -9.01 -36.41 -35.93
N VAL A 103 -9.55 -35.79 -36.97
CA VAL A 103 -8.72 -35.19 -38.00
C VAL A 103 -8.17 -33.90 -37.39
N LYS A 104 -6.92 -33.92 -36.90
CA LYS A 104 -6.25 -32.67 -36.54
C LYS A 104 -6.26 -31.78 -37.79
N PRO A 105 -6.89 -30.59 -37.76
CA PRO A 105 -6.87 -29.71 -38.92
C PRO A 105 -5.41 -29.40 -39.26
N HIS A 106 -5.09 -29.24 -40.55
CA HIS A 106 -3.70 -29.10 -41.03
C HIS A 106 -2.90 -27.96 -40.35
N ASN A 107 -3.59 -27.02 -39.69
CA ASN A 107 -3.04 -25.92 -38.90
C ASN A 107 -3.15 -26.11 -37.37
N SER A 108 -3.25 -27.35 -36.87
CA SER A 108 -3.37 -27.58 -35.42
C SER A 108 -2.23 -26.95 -34.62
N SER A 109 -1.01 -26.88 -35.19
CA SER A 109 0.13 -26.19 -34.56
C SER A 109 -0.09 -24.68 -34.42
N GLN A 110 -0.74 -24.02 -35.38
CA GLN A 110 -1.08 -22.59 -35.28
C GLN A 110 -2.18 -22.33 -34.25
N ILE A 111 -3.12 -23.26 -34.11
CA ILE A 111 -4.19 -23.18 -33.10
C ILE A 111 -3.58 -23.35 -31.70
N ASP A 112 -2.68 -24.32 -31.51
CA ASP A 112 -1.97 -24.55 -30.24
C ASP A 112 -1.10 -23.35 -29.83
N GLU A 113 -0.38 -22.71 -30.76
CA GLU A 113 0.39 -21.49 -30.49
C GLU A 113 -0.50 -20.30 -30.13
N LEU A 114 -1.64 -20.15 -30.83
CA LEU A 114 -2.60 -19.10 -30.56
C LEU A 114 -3.26 -19.27 -29.19
N GLU A 115 -3.65 -20.48 -28.82
CA GLU A 115 -4.24 -20.82 -27.53
C GLU A 115 -3.24 -20.62 -26.37
N LYS A 116 -1.97 -20.97 -26.58
CA LYS A 116 -0.86 -20.69 -25.64
C LYS A 116 -0.63 -19.19 -25.43
N ASN A 117 -0.83 -18.38 -26.48
CA ASN A 117 -0.76 -16.93 -26.38
C ASN A 117 -1.97 -16.34 -25.63
N TYR A 118 -3.19 -16.85 -25.85
CA TYR A 118 -4.39 -16.42 -25.13
C TYR A 118 -4.37 -16.77 -23.65
N THR A 119 -3.92 -17.97 -23.28
CA THR A 119 -3.76 -18.37 -21.86
C THR A 119 -2.70 -17.50 -21.18
N THR A 120 -1.58 -17.25 -21.85
CA THR A 120 -0.53 -16.34 -21.33
C THR A 120 -1.05 -14.90 -21.17
N PHE A 121 -1.80 -14.39 -22.15
CA PHE A 121 -2.44 -13.08 -22.08
C PHE A 121 -3.44 -13.00 -20.91
N THR A 122 -4.30 -13.99 -20.76
CA THR A 122 -5.31 -14.05 -19.70
C THR A 122 -4.68 -14.06 -18.31
N LEU A 123 -3.55 -14.77 -18.14
CA LEU A 123 -2.77 -14.77 -16.90
C LEU A 123 -2.12 -13.41 -16.59
N TYR A 124 -1.57 -12.73 -17.60
CA TYR A 124 -1.01 -11.39 -17.38
C TYR A 124 -2.10 -10.37 -17.03
N VAL A 125 -3.25 -10.43 -17.71
CA VAL A 125 -4.40 -9.57 -17.42
C VAL A 125 -4.93 -9.82 -16.02
N SER A 126 -5.09 -11.08 -15.61
CA SER A 126 -5.56 -11.43 -14.25
C SER A 126 -4.56 -10.98 -13.18
N LEU A 127 -3.26 -11.07 -13.45
CA LEU A 127 -2.21 -10.57 -12.57
C LEU A 127 -2.27 -9.03 -12.44
N ILE A 128 -2.43 -8.29 -13.53
CA ILE A 128 -2.55 -6.83 -13.49
C ILE A 128 -3.79 -6.41 -12.71
N ILE A 129 -4.94 -7.04 -12.97
CA ILE A 129 -6.20 -6.73 -12.26
C ILE A 129 -6.07 -7.08 -10.79
N GLY A 130 -5.55 -8.27 -10.46
CA GLY A 130 -5.34 -8.73 -9.08
C GLY A 130 -4.42 -7.79 -8.29
N CYS A 131 -3.26 -7.44 -8.85
CA CYS A 131 -2.35 -6.48 -8.24
C CYS A 131 -3.01 -5.10 -8.06
N SER A 132 -3.79 -4.63 -9.03
CA SER A 132 -4.49 -3.35 -8.93
C SER A 132 -5.50 -3.35 -7.78
N VAL A 133 -6.30 -4.41 -7.65
CA VAL A 133 -7.28 -4.54 -6.54
C VAL A 133 -6.57 -4.54 -5.19
N VAL A 134 -5.48 -5.30 -5.03
CA VAL A 134 -4.69 -5.34 -3.80
C VAL A 134 -4.10 -3.96 -3.45
N ILE A 135 -3.61 -3.22 -4.45
CA ILE A 135 -3.11 -1.86 -4.24
C ILE A 135 -4.23 -0.93 -3.75
N PHE A 136 -5.40 -0.95 -4.40
CA PHE A 136 -6.52 -0.10 -4.00
C PHE A 136 -7.03 -0.41 -2.59
N THR A 137 -7.22 -1.69 -2.27
CA THR A 137 -7.69 -2.09 -0.93
C THR A 137 -6.65 -1.77 0.14
N SER A 138 -5.36 -1.93 -0.16
CA SER A 138 -4.27 -1.53 0.74
C SER A 138 -4.28 -0.04 1.06
N ILE A 139 -4.52 0.82 0.07
CA ILE A 139 -4.56 2.28 0.28
C ILE A 139 -5.73 2.67 1.19
N LEU A 140 -6.90 2.04 1.01
CA LEU A 140 -8.09 2.25 1.84
C LEU A 140 -7.87 1.79 3.28
N ASP A 141 -7.36 0.57 3.47
CA ASP A 141 -7.03 0.04 4.80
C ASP A 141 -5.98 0.91 5.52
N THR A 142 -4.99 1.41 4.78
CA THR A 142 -3.98 2.34 5.31
C THR A 142 -4.61 3.66 5.78
N GLN A 143 -5.59 4.19 5.04
CA GLN A 143 -6.33 5.38 5.43
C GLN A 143 -7.14 5.16 6.72
N GLU A 144 -7.82 4.01 6.80
CA GLU A 144 -8.65 3.64 7.94
C GLU A 144 -7.82 3.42 9.20
N LYS A 145 -6.65 2.76 9.08
CA LYS A 145 -5.65 2.67 10.14
C LYS A 145 -5.17 4.05 10.61
N GLY A 146 -4.93 4.96 9.67
CA GLY A 146 -4.61 6.36 9.99
C GLY A 146 -5.71 7.00 10.82
N LYS A 147 -6.96 6.93 10.34
CA LYS A 147 -8.13 7.49 11.02
C LYS A 147 -8.32 6.92 12.43
N LYS A 148 -8.20 5.60 12.58
CA LYS A 148 -8.32 4.94 13.89
C LYS A 148 -7.27 5.45 14.87
N ASN A 149 -6.00 5.48 14.45
CA ASN A 149 -4.93 6.03 15.29
C ASN A 149 -5.17 7.49 15.65
N GLY A 150 -5.68 8.31 14.71
CA GLY A 150 -5.99 9.72 14.99
C GLY A 150 -7.12 9.89 16.02
N MET A 151 -8.16 9.05 15.93
CA MET A 151 -9.25 8.99 16.91
C MET A 151 -8.75 8.56 18.30
N ASP A 152 -7.88 7.56 18.35
CA ASP A 152 -7.29 7.07 19.59
C ASP A 152 -6.43 8.15 20.27
N ILE A 153 -5.66 8.91 19.48
CA ILE A 153 -4.89 10.08 19.97
C ILE A 153 -5.83 11.18 20.48
N LEU A 154 -6.92 11.48 19.76
CA LEU A 154 -7.91 12.48 20.17
C LEU A 154 -8.65 12.10 21.47
N ALA A 155 -8.78 10.80 21.74
CA ALA A 155 -9.30 10.29 23.00
C ALA A 155 -8.28 10.41 24.15
N ASN A 156 -6.98 10.18 23.87
CA ASN A 156 -5.91 10.12 24.86
C ASN A 156 -4.81 11.17 24.62
N ILE A 157 -5.19 12.45 24.56
CA ILE A 157 -4.28 13.57 24.21
C ILE A 157 -3.07 13.65 25.17
N ASN A 158 -3.24 13.23 26.43
CA ASN A 158 -2.18 13.29 27.45
C ASN A 158 -0.98 12.38 27.16
N GLU A 159 -1.11 11.41 26.26
CA GLU A 159 0.01 10.55 25.84
C GLU A 159 0.95 11.23 24.83
N LEU A 160 0.50 12.32 24.21
CA LEU A 160 1.30 13.08 23.28
C LEU A 160 2.42 13.85 23.99
N PRO A 161 3.52 14.16 23.29
CA PRO A 161 4.60 14.95 23.87
C PRO A 161 4.12 16.37 24.19
N LEU A 162 4.38 16.79 25.43
CA LEU A 162 4.05 18.13 25.92
C LEU A 162 5.00 19.15 25.30
N VAL A 163 4.44 20.23 24.76
CA VAL A 163 5.17 21.31 24.11
C VAL A 163 4.75 22.67 24.66
N LYS A 164 5.66 23.64 24.57
CA LYS A 164 5.42 25.07 24.81
C LYS A 164 5.62 25.82 23.51
N ILE A 165 4.69 26.71 23.19
CA ILE A 165 4.87 27.63 22.06
C ILE A 165 5.62 28.88 22.52
N THR A 166 6.77 29.15 21.93
CA THR A 166 7.55 30.36 22.18
C THR A 166 6.78 31.59 21.69
N GLY A 167 6.57 32.58 22.56
CA GLY A 167 5.83 33.81 22.24
C GLY A 167 4.31 33.76 22.49
N SER A 168 3.78 32.63 22.98
CA SER A 168 2.40 32.56 23.48
C SER A 168 2.40 32.74 25.01
N GLU A 169 1.66 33.73 25.52
CA GLU A 169 1.46 33.96 26.97
C GLU A 169 0.43 33.00 27.59
N THR A 170 -0.03 31.99 26.84
CA THR A 170 -1.02 31.04 27.33
C THR A 170 -0.39 29.98 28.23
N ASP A 171 -0.85 29.90 29.48
CA ASP A 171 -0.51 28.83 30.44
C ASP A 171 -1.17 27.46 30.13
N LEU A 172 -1.91 27.35 29.03
CA LEU A 172 -2.56 26.11 28.64
C LEU A 172 -1.51 25.07 28.22
N LYS A 173 -1.66 23.83 28.73
CA LYS A 173 -0.86 22.71 28.27
C LYS A 173 -1.19 22.39 26.82
N GLN A 174 -0.14 22.21 26.04
CA GLN A 174 -0.21 21.97 24.61
C GLN A 174 0.55 20.70 24.27
N TYR A 175 0.02 19.94 23.32
CA TYR A 175 0.49 18.63 22.95
C TYR A 175 0.74 18.57 21.45
N ARG A 176 1.90 18.08 21.03
CA ARG A 176 2.22 18.00 19.59
C ARG A 176 1.57 16.76 18.99
N ILE A 177 0.71 16.97 17.99
CA ILE A 177 0.17 15.88 17.17
C ILE A 177 1.26 15.43 16.17
N LEU A 178 1.63 16.31 15.24
CA LEU A 178 2.58 16.00 14.18
C LEU A 178 3.19 17.29 13.62
N CYS A 179 4.43 17.21 13.12
CA CYS A 179 5.13 18.32 12.47
C CYS A 179 5.51 17.94 11.05
N GLY A 180 5.19 18.81 10.09
CA GLY A 180 5.78 18.77 8.77
C GLY A 180 6.91 19.79 8.64
N SER A 181 7.29 20.13 7.40
CA SER A 181 8.42 21.03 7.16
C SER A 181 8.10 22.50 7.45
N ALA A 182 6.84 22.90 7.24
CA ALA A 182 6.42 24.30 7.39
C ALA A 182 5.72 24.55 8.72
N LEU A 183 4.87 23.61 9.16
CA LEU A 183 3.98 23.78 10.30
C LEU A 183 3.88 22.50 11.14
N CYS A 184 3.64 22.70 12.43
CA CYS A 184 3.29 21.70 13.43
C CYS A 184 1.84 21.86 13.85
N ALA A 185 1.10 20.76 13.88
CA ALA A 185 -0.22 20.68 14.48
C ALA A 185 -0.09 20.40 15.98
N VAL A 186 -0.65 21.29 16.79
CA VAL A 186 -0.61 21.24 18.25
C VAL A 186 -2.03 21.31 18.79
N ILE A 187 -2.36 20.50 19.79
CA ILE A 187 -3.68 20.45 20.42
C ILE A 187 -3.58 20.90 21.88
N ASP A 188 -4.54 21.69 22.33
CA ASP A 188 -4.67 22.10 23.74
C ASP A 188 -5.53 21.10 24.54
N GLU A 189 -5.55 21.25 25.87
CA GLU A 189 -6.42 20.44 26.75
C GLU A 189 -7.93 20.59 26.45
N LYS A 190 -8.32 21.70 25.78
CA LYS A 190 -9.71 21.96 25.35
C LYS A 190 -10.02 21.36 23.98
N LYS A 191 -9.09 20.60 23.39
CA LYS A 191 -9.17 19.97 22.06
C LYS A 191 -9.20 20.95 20.88
N ASN A 192 -8.80 22.20 21.08
CA ASN A 192 -8.57 23.13 19.97
C ASN A 192 -7.23 22.82 19.32
N VAL A 193 -7.23 22.75 18.00
CA VAL A 193 -6.04 22.50 17.21
C VAL A 193 -5.51 23.82 16.65
N SER A 194 -4.22 24.05 16.85
CA SER A 194 -3.50 25.23 16.38
C SER A 194 -2.33 24.81 15.50
N MET A 195 -2.04 25.66 14.51
CA MET A 195 -0.95 25.45 13.57
C MET A 195 0.17 26.43 13.90
N VAL A 196 1.36 25.91 14.15
CA VAL A 196 2.48 26.67 14.68
C VAL A 196 3.73 26.36 13.87
N GLU A 197 4.57 27.36 13.64
CA GLU A 197 5.86 27.12 13.01
C GLU A 197 6.74 26.22 13.90
N PRO A 198 7.45 25.22 13.32
CA PRO A 198 8.27 24.29 14.08
C PRO A 198 9.31 24.97 14.98
N LYS A 199 9.84 26.11 14.55
CA LYS A 199 10.85 26.89 15.31
C LYS A 199 10.31 27.45 16.64
N ASN A 200 8.98 27.57 16.75
CA ASN A 200 8.31 28.09 17.94
C ASN A 200 7.84 26.96 18.86
N VAL A 201 8.13 25.69 18.56
CA VAL A 201 7.70 24.55 19.38
C VAL A 201 8.87 24.06 20.23
N VAL A 202 8.77 24.22 21.55
CA VAL A 202 9.75 23.75 22.54
C VAL A 202 9.20 22.54 23.27
N TYR A 203 9.91 21.41 23.27
CA TYR A 203 9.49 20.21 24.00
C TYR A 203 9.72 20.39 25.50
N LEU A 204 8.65 20.25 26.29
CA LEU A 204 8.69 20.38 27.75
C LEU A 204 8.87 19.04 28.47
N SER A 205 8.47 17.93 27.85
CA SER A 205 8.53 16.62 28.49
C SER A 205 9.79 15.83 28.09
N SER A 206 10.60 15.49 29.08
CA SER A 206 11.57 14.38 29.10
C SER A 206 10.89 13.01 29.19
N ASN A 207 9.76 12.78 28.51
CA ASN A 207 9.08 11.47 28.52
C ASN A 207 9.89 10.33 27.86
N PHE A 208 11.12 10.61 27.42
CA PHE A 208 12.13 9.60 27.09
C PHE A 208 12.87 9.04 28.33
N ASP A 209 12.80 9.67 29.50
CA ASP A 209 13.57 9.27 30.70
C ASP A 209 12.98 8.10 31.50
N LYS A 210 11.76 7.63 31.20
CA LYS A 210 11.12 6.57 31.99
C LYS A 210 10.25 5.61 31.17
N LYS A 211 10.85 4.87 30.23
CA LYS A 211 10.36 3.54 29.83
C LYS A 211 11.54 2.62 29.47
N THR A 212 12.32 2.27 30.48
CA THR A 212 13.13 1.04 30.49
C THR A 212 12.67 0.23 31.69
N SER A 213 11.77 -0.72 31.44
CA SER A 213 11.64 -1.95 32.23
C SER A 213 12.03 -3.11 31.33
#